data_AF-A0A6C1BUE7-F1
#
_entry.id   AF-A0A6C1BUE7-F1
#
_cell.length_a   1.000
_cell.length_b   1.000
_cell.length_c   1.000
_cell.angle_alpha   90.00
_cell.angle_beta   90.00
_cell.angle_gamma   90.00
#
_symmetry.space_group_name_H-M   'P 1'
#
loop_
_entity.id
_entity.type
_entity.pdbx_description
1 polymer ?
#
loop_
_entity_poly.entity_id
_entity_poly.type
_entity_poly.pdbx_seq_one_letter_code
_entity_poly.pdbx_strand_id
1 'polypeptide(L)'
;MASKKWAVSFFLTALFPILLTLFVVRLAFTDIFVEFLYKRVDLPPDPMPYELRLSIAKLGLRSVLSDSGMEEFKSSGIFNEREIKHMEDVKRLLSFSFGFMYIILPLWLFGFLSLKNKREMGKVLFFGGLLLEVFVLFVLIVSAVNYDWLFTAFHNLFFDPYSWRFRDEDMLLRVYPMDFWFKATLYTALGVFLVNLFLQTLGFILWRRSS
;
A
#
# COMPACT_ATOMS: atom_id res chain seq x y z
N MET A 1 19.87 20.58 25.03
CA MET A 1 19.98 19.14 24.64
C MET A 1 18.67 18.37 24.82
N ALA A 2 17.86 18.63 25.86
CA ALA A 2 16.58 17.94 26.06
C ALA A 2 15.57 18.20 24.93
N SER A 3 15.39 19.44 24.49
CA SER A 3 14.44 19.81 23.41
C SER A 3 14.68 19.06 22.09
N LYS A 4 15.94 18.87 21.70
CA LYS A 4 16.33 18.13 20.48
C LYS A 4 15.96 16.63 20.56
N LYS A 5 15.98 16.02 21.76
CA LYS A 5 15.62 14.61 21.93
C LYS A 5 14.12 14.36 21.77
N TRP A 6 13.30 15.26 22.32
CA TRP A 6 11.84 15.20 22.15
C TRP A 6 11.42 15.37 20.69
N ALA A 7 12.08 16.25 19.95
CA ALA A 7 11.83 16.43 18.52
C ALA A 7 12.11 15.14 17.73
N VAL A 8 13.25 14.48 17.96
CA VAL A 8 13.59 13.22 17.26
C VAL A 8 12.56 12.12 17.56
N SER A 9 12.24 11.86 18.82
CA SER A 9 11.23 10.84 19.18
C SER A 9 9.86 11.15 18.57
N PHE A 10 9.46 12.42 18.53
CA PHE A 10 8.22 12.84 17.89
C PHE A 10 8.21 12.54 16.38
N PHE A 11 9.25 12.92 15.65
CA PHE A 11 9.34 12.63 14.20
C PHE A 11 9.37 11.13 13.92
N LEU A 12 10.11 10.35 14.72
CA LEU A 12 10.11 8.89 14.58
C LEU A 12 8.71 8.31 14.81
N THR A 13 7.99 8.79 15.82
CA THR A 13 6.62 8.36 16.13
C THR A 13 5.66 8.71 14.98
N ALA A 14 5.75 9.93 14.44
CA ALA A 14 4.88 10.40 13.37
C ALA A 14 5.15 9.72 12.01
N LEU A 15 6.41 9.37 11.72
CA LEU A 15 6.77 8.69 10.47
C LEU A 15 6.49 7.19 10.49
N PHE A 16 6.44 6.56 11.67
CA PHE A 16 6.24 5.12 11.79
C PHE A 16 4.98 4.61 11.07
N PRO A 17 3.77 5.20 11.25
CA PRO A 17 2.58 4.78 10.52
C PRO A 17 2.74 4.79 9.00
N ILE A 18 3.35 5.85 8.47
CA ILE A 18 3.54 6.07 7.04
C ILE A 18 4.49 5.01 6.48
N LEU A 19 5.65 4.85 7.11
CA LEU A 19 6.69 3.93 6.64
C LEU A 19 6.23 2.47 6.71
N LEU A 20 5.57 2.05 7.80
CA LEU A 20 5.09 0.68 7.91
C LEU A 20 3.97 0.39 6.91
N THR A 21 3.05 1.33 6.70
CA THR A 21 2.00 1.19 5.68
C THR A 21 2.61 1.05 4.29
N LEU A 22 3.50 1.96 3.89
CA LEU A 22 4.14 1.93 2.58
C LEU A 22 4.97 0.65 2.38
N PHE A 23 5.62 0.15 3.43
CA PHE A 23 6.39 -1.08 3.35
C PHE A 23 5.50 -2.29 3.05
N VAL A 24 4.39 -2.44 3.76
CA VAL A 24 3.46 -3.57 3.52
C VAL A 24 2.74 -3.40 2.18
N VAL A 25 2.35 -2.17 1.79
CA VAL A 25 1.82 -1.89 0.45
C VAL A 25 2.82 -2.30 -0.61
N ARG A 26 4.12 -1.99 -0.45
CA ARG A 26 5.15 -2.40 -1.41
C ARG A 26 5.23 -3.91 -1.59
N LEU A 27 5.01 -4.70 -0.53
CA LEU A 27 4.95 -6.16 -0.62
C LEU A 27 3.72 -6.65 -1.41
N ALA A 28 2.62 -5.91 -1.38
CA ALA A 28 1.43 -6.20 -2.18
C ALA A 28 1.64 -5.94 -3.69
N PHE A 29 2.59 -5.08 -4.06
CA PHE A 29 3.01 -4.86 -5.45
C PHE A 29 4.10 -5.86 -5.88
N THR A 30 3.78 -7.16 -5.82
CA THR A 30 4.65 -8.26 -6.28
C THR A 30 3.84 -9.31 -7.03
N ASP A 31 4.48 -10.01 -7.97
CA ASP A 31 3.83 -11.10 -8.72
C ASP A 31 3.28 -12.17 -7.78
N ILE A 32 4.00 -12.49 -6.70
CA ILE A 32 3.59 -13.45 -5.67
C ILE A 32 2.26 -13.02 -5.03
N PHE A 33 2.13 -11.75 -4.66
CA PHE A 33 0.89 -11.24 -4.07
C PHE A 33 -0.26 -11.25 -5.08
N VAL A 34 -0.01 -10.83 -6.33
CA VAL A 34 -1.03 -10.88 -7.38
C VAL A 34 -1.50 -12.31 -7.60
N GLU A 35 -0.60 -13.29 -7.75
CA GLU A 35 -0.97 -14.70 -7.89
C GLU A 35 -1.72 -15.26 -6.69
N PHE A 36 -1.30 -14.90 -5.48
CA PHE A 36 -1.99 -15.28 -4.25
C PHE A 36 -3.42 -14.76 -4.25
N LEU A 37 -3.60 -13.49 -4.62
CA LEU A 37 -4.89 -12.83 -4.57
C LEU A 37 -5.81 -13.28 -5.72
N TYR A 38 -5.27 -13.46 -6.94
CA TYR A 38 -6.04 -13.85 -8.12
C TYR A 38 -6.80 -15.16 -7.90
N LYS A 39 -6.21 -16.11 -7.16
CA LYS A 39 -6.84 -17.38 -6.78
C LYS A 39 -8.00 -17.25 -5.78
N ARG A 40 -8.15 -16.07 -5.18
CA ARG A 40 -9.12 -15.75 -4.11
C ARG A 40 -10.12 -14.70 -4.54
N VAL A 41 -9.98 -14.14 -5.73
CA VAL A 41 -10.87 -13.12 -6.31
C VAL A 41 -11.94 -13.81 -7.12
N ASP A 42 -13.17 -13.32 -7.01
CA ASP A 42 -14.24 -13.69 -7.91
C ASP A 42 -14.06 -12.92 -9.22
N LEU A 43 -13.55 -13.62 -10.23
CA LEU A 43 -13.33 -13.05 -11.55
C LEU A 43 -14.65 -13.13 -12.33
N PRO A 44 -15.20 -12.00 -12.81
CA PRO A 44 -16.38 -12.03 -13.66
C PRO A 44 -16.18 -12.94 -14.87
N PRO A 45 -17.23 -13.61 -15.37
CA PRO A 45 -17.15 -14.44 -16.58
C PRO A 45 -16.54 -13.65 -17.74
N ASP A 46 -15.55 -14.24 -18.42
CA ASP A 46 -14.81 -13.60 -19.49
C ASP A 46 -14.39 -14.66 -20.53
N PRO A 47 -14.42 -14.35 -21.85
CA PRO A 47 -13.91 -15.26 -22.87
C PRO A 47 -12.42 -15.58 -22.75
N MET A 48 -11.63 -14.71 -22.10
CA MET A 48 -10.21 -14.94 -21.88
C MET A 48 -10.00 -16.06 -20.85
N PRO A 49 -9.12 -17.04 -21.16
CA PRO A 49 -8.69 -18.03 -20.18
C PRO A 49 -8.09 -17.37 -18.94
N TYR A 50 -8.24 -18.02 -17.78
CA TYR A 50 -7.71 -17.56 -16.50
C TYR A 50 -6.21 -17.18 -16.57
N GLU A 51 -5.39 -18.03 -17.18
CA GLU A 51 -3.94 -17.79 -17.29
C GLU A 51 -3.59 -16.56 -18.12
N LEU A 52 -4.37 -16.27 -19.16
CA LEU A 52 -4.20 -15.07 -19.97
C LEU A 52 -4.57 -13.82 -19.17
N ARG A 53 -5.66 -13.87 -18.39
CA ARG A 53 -6.05 -12.75 -17.51
C ARG A 53 -4.99 -12.49 -16.45
N LEU A 54 -4.45 -13.54 -15.84
CA LEU A 54 -3.35 -13.43 -14.88
C LEU A 54 -2.08 -12.86 -15.51
N SER A 55 -1.73 -13.27 -16.74
CA SER A 55 -0.55 -12.71 -17.42
C SER A 55 -0.72 -11.22 -17.73
N ILE A 56 -1.92 -10.80 -18.15
CA ILE A 56 -2.25 -9.39 -18.39
C ILE A 56 -2.27 -8.60 -17.06
N ALA A 57 -2.80 -9.16 -15.98
CA ALA A 57 -2.72 -8.54 -14.66
C ALA A 57 -1.26 -8.32 -14.24
N LYS A 58 -0.38 -9.31 -14.41
CA LYS A 58 1.05 -9.14 -14.13
C LYS A 58 1.71 -8.09 -15.02
N LEU A 59 1.31 -7.98 -16.28
CA LEU A 59 1.75 -6.88 -17.16
C LEU A 59 1.35 -5.51 -16.59
N GLY A 60 0.10 -5.38 -16.13
CA GLY A 60 -0.39 -4.19 -15.42
C GLY A 60 0.45 -3.87 -14.18
N LEU A 61 0.72 -4.86 -13.32
CA LEU A 61 1.59 -4.71 -12.16
C LEU A 61 3.00 -4.20 -12.54
N ARG A 62 3.65 -4.81 -13.53
CA ARG A 62 5.00 -4.41 -13.96
C ARG A 62 5.01 -2.99 -14.51
N SER A 63 3.95 -2.58 -15.21
CA SER A 63 3.84 -1.24 -15.79
C SER A 63 3.97 -0.12 -14.75
N VAL A 64 3.42 -0.30 -13.56
CA VAL A 64 3.45 0.71 -12.50
C VAL A 64 4.72 0.68 -11.66
N LEU A 65 5.59 -0.31 -11.90
CA LEU A 65 6.84 -0.52 -11.15
C LEU A 65 8.11 -0.16 -11.92
N SER A 66 8.06 -0.03 -13.25
CA SER A 66 9.23 0.33 -14.05
C SER A 66 8.91 1.06 -15.37
N ASP A 67 9.91 1.72 -15.95
CA ASP A 67 9.82 2.30 -17.30
C ASP A 67 9.68 1.23 -18.37
N SER A 68 10.51 0.18 -18.34
CA SER A 68 10.40 -0.92 -19.29
C SER A 68 9.05 -1.64 -19.25
N GLY A 69 8.48 -1.82 -18.05
CA GLY A 69 7.16 -2.42 -17.90
C GLY A 69 6.05 -1.54 -18.47
N MET A 70 6.17 -0.22 -18.34
CA MET A 70 5.20 0.72 -18.92
C MET A 70 5.26 0.71 -20.45
N GLU A 71 6.46 0.62 -21.02
CA GLU A 71 6.62 0.48 -22.47
C GLU A 71 6.07 -0.86 -23.00
N GLU A 72 6.30 -1.97 -22.28
CA GLU A 72 5.67 -3.28 -22.60
C GLU A 72 4.14 -3.19 -22.53
N PHE A 73 3.61 -2.53 -21.49
CA PHE A 73 2.17 -2.34 -21.31
C PHE A 73 1.55 -1.56 -22.46
N LYS A 74 2.15 -0.43 -22.88
CA LYS A 74 1.68 0.39 -24.00
C LYS A 74 1.78 -0.35 -25.34
N SER A 75 2.90 -1.02 -25.59
CA SER A 75 3.17 -1.72 -26.85
C SER A 75 2.34 -3.00 -27.03
N SER A 76 1.73 -3.52 -25.97
CA SER A 76 0.85 -4.70 -26.03
C SER A 76 -0.39 -4.50 -26.92
N GLY A 77 -0.86 -3.26 -27.08
CA GLY A 77 -2.04 -2.92 -27.88
C GLY A 77 -3.38 -3.40 -27.32
N ILE A 78 -3.41 -3.97 -26.10
CA ILE A 78 -4.64 -4.51 -25.47
C ILE A 78 -5.38 -3.49 -24.59
N PHE A 79 -4.72 -2.38 -24.24
CA PHE A 79 -5.26 -1.33 -23.38
C PHE A 79 -5.56 -0.08 -24.22
N ASN A 80 -6.66 0.58 -23.93
CA ASN A 80 -7.02 1.85 -24.56
C ASN A 80 -6.25 3.03 -23.94
N GLU A 81 -6.33 4.20 -24.58
CA GLU A 81 -5.62 5.41 -24.14
C GLU A 81 -5.96 5.85 -22.70
N ARG A 82 -7.20 5.65 -22.26
CA ARG A 82 -7.64 6.00 -20.91
C ARG A 82 -7.00 5.09 -19.86
N GLU A 83 -6.97 3.79 -20.13
CA GLU A 83 -6.33 2.79 -19.27
C GLU A 83 -4.83 3.05 -19.14
N ILE A 84 -4.17 3.36 -20.27
CA ILE A 84 -2.76 3.74 -20.29
C ILE A 84 -2.54 4.99 -19.43
N LYS A 85 -3.35 6.03 -19.62
CA LYS A 85 -3.26 7.27 -18.84
C LYS A 85 -3.40 7.02 -17.33
N HIS A 86 -4.36 6.17 -16.93
CA HIS A 86 -4.52 5.80 -15.53
C HIS A 86 -3.29 5.09 -14.96
N MET A 87 -2.75 4.12 -15.69
CA MET A 87 -1.59 3.36 -15.23
C MET A 87 -0.33 4.24 -15.12
N GLU A 88 -0.19 5.26 -15.98
CA GLU A 88 0.84 6.29 -15.82
C GLU A 88 0.64 7.14 -14.56
N ASP A 89 -0.60 7.53 -14.24
CA ASP A 89 -0.93 8.26 -13.02
C ASP A 89 -0.59 7.42 -11.77
N VAL A 90 -1.00 6.14 -11.76
CA VAL A 90 -0.68 5.18 -10.69
C VAL A 90 0.83 5.00 -10.55
N LYS A 91 1.56 4.83 -11.66
CA LYS A 91 3.01 4.74 -11.66
C LYS A 91 3.66 5.96 -11.01
N ARG A 92 3.21 7.18 -11.34
CA ARG A 92 3.73 8.41 -10.72
C ARG A 92 3.52 8.41 -9.21
N LEU A 93 2.32 8.07 -8.76
CA LEU A 93 1.97 7.99 -7.34
C LEU A 93 2.84 6.96 -6.60
N LEU A 94 2.99 5.75 -7.15
CA LEU A 94 3.79 4.69 -6.55
C LEU A 94 5.28 5.02 -6.56
N SER A 95 5.78 5.60 -7.65
CA SER A 95 7.19 6.00 -7.77
C SER A 95 7.55 7.05 -6.72
N PHE A 96 6.67 8.04 -6.51
CA PHE A 96 6.81 9.03 -5.44
C PHE A 96 6.75 8.37 -4.06
N SER A 97 5.72 7.56 -3.80
CA SER A 97 5.46 6.96 -2.48
C SER A 97 6.56 5.97 -2.07
N PHE A 98 6.96 5.07 -2.96
CA PHE A 98 8.04 4.13 -2.71
C PHE A 98 9.40 4.81 -2.70
N GLY A 99 9.64 5.81 -3.56
CA GLY A 99 10.85 6.63 -3.52
C GLY A 99 11.02 7.32 -2.17
N PHE A 100 9.94 7.95 -1.66
CA PHE A 100 9.92 8.52 -0.31
C PHE A 100 10.25 7.47 0.74
N MET A 101 9.58 6.30 0.71
CA MET A 101 9.85 5.23 1.66
C MET A 101 11.31 4.75 1.61
N TYR A 102 11.88 4.53 0.42
CA TYR A 102 13.25 4.03 0.26
C TYR A 102 14.30 5.00 0.80
N ILE A 103 14.04 6.31 0.73
CA ILE A 103 14.94 7.33 1.28
C ILE A 103 14.73 7.49 2.79
N ILE A 104 13.48 7.55 3.25
CA ILE A 104 13.16 7.90 4.63
C ILE A 104 13.28 6.70 5.58
N LEU A 105 13.00 5.48 5.13
CA LEU A 105 13.08 4.29 5.99
C LEU A 105 14.50 4.06 6.56
N PRO A 106 15.61 4.11 5.78
CA PRO A 106 16.95 4.00 6.35
C PRO A 106 17.28 5.11 7.36
N LEU A 107 16.86 6.35 7.08
CA LEU A 107 17.05 7.48 8.01
C LEU A 107 16.26 7.29 9.30
N TRP A 108 15.02 6.80 9.19
CA TRP A 108 14.19 6.45 10.32
C TRP A 108 14.83 5.33 11.15
N LEU A 109 15.31 4.27 10.51
CA LEU A 109 16.00 3.15 11.17
C LEU A 109 17.27 3.63 11.89
N PHE A 110 18.08 4.46 11.24
CA PHE A 110 19.27 5.05 11.86
C PHE A 110 18.89 5.90 13.08
N GLY A 111 17.88 6.76 12.96
CA GLY A 111 17.38 7.58 14.07
C GLY A 111 16.83 6.74 15.22
N PHE A 112 16.06 5.69 14.89
CA PHE A 112 15.47 4.76 15.85
C PHE A 112 16.54 3.95 16.60
N LEU A 113 17.53 3.40 15.89
CA LEU A 113 18.64 2.65 16.50
C LEU A 113 19.62 3.56 17.28
N SER A 114 19.67 4.85 16.95
CA SER A 114 20.45 5.85 17.69
C SER A 114 19.81 6.22 19.05
N LEU A 115 18.58 5.77 19.33
CA LEU A 115 17.94 5.98 20.63
C LEU A 115 18.65 5.16 21.71
N LYS A 116 19.36 5.85 22.61
CA LYS A 116 20.15 5.21 23.69
C LYS A 116 19.32 4.47 24.75
N ASN A 117 18.01 4.73 24.82
CA ASN A 117 17.14 4.21 25.87
C ASN A 117 16.04 3.33 25.26
N LYS A 118 15.99 2.05 25.67
CA LYS A 118 14.96 1.09 25.30
C LYS A 118 13.54 1.60 25.63
N ARG A 119 13.39 2.40 26.68
CA ARG A 119 12.13 3.05 27.04
C ARG A 119 11.62 3.99 25.94
N GLU A 120 12.52 4.76 25.33
CA GLU A 120 12.17 5.71 24.27
C GLU A 120 11.86 4.99 22.96
N MET A 121 12.62 3.95 22.62
CA MET A 121 12.29 3.06 21.50
C MET A 121 10.89 2.44 21.68
N GLY A 122 10.59 1.99 22.90
CA GLY A 122 9.29 1.43 23.26
C GLY A 122 8.14 2.42 23.05
N LYS A 123 8.32 3.67 23.47
CA LYS A 123 7.32 4.74 23.25
C LYS A 123 7.10 5.02 21.76
N VAL A 124 8.17 5.11 20.96
CA VAL A 124 8.06 5.37 19.51
C VAL A 124 7.20 4.28 18.83
N LEU A 125 7.50 3.01 19.10
CA LEU A 125 6.74 1.88 18.54
C LEU A 125 5.30 1.84 19.07
N PHE A 126 5.10 2.09 20.37
CA PHE A 126 3.77 2.02 20.97
C PHE A 126 2.85 3.14 20.49
N PHE A 127 3.28 4.40 20.57
CA PHE A 127 2.47 5.55 20.15
C PHE A 127 2.35 5.65 18.64
N GLY A 128 3.41 5.32 17.89
CA GLY A 128 3.33 5.21 16.43
C GLY A 128 2.36 4.09 16.04
N GLY A 129 2.39 2.97 16.77
CA GLY A 129 1.47 1.86 16.54
C GLY A 129 0.02 2.20 16.85
N LEU A 130 -0.27 3.00 17.89
CA LEU A 130 -1.63 3.48 18.17
C LEU A 130 -2.18 4.36 17.04
N LEU A 131 -1.37 5.28 16.51
CA LEU A 131 -1.77 6.13 15.37
C LEU A 131 -2.08 5.28 14.13
N LEU A 132 -1.22 4.30 13.84
CA LEU A 132 -1.42 3.40 12.70
C LEU A 132 -2.63 2.49 12.89
N GLU A 133 -2.85 1.97 14.09
CA GLU A 133 -3.99 1.12 14.41
C GLU A 133 -5.31 1.83 14.15
N VAL A 134 -5.44 3.09 14.59
CA VAL A 134 -6.63 3.92 14.31
C VAL A 134 -6.87 4.06 12.80
N PHE A 135 -5.82 4.35 12.03
CA PHE A 135 -5.92 4.49 10.58
C PHE A 135 -6.32 3.18 9.89
N VAL A 136 -5.70 2.06 10.26
CA VAL A 136 -5.98 0.76 9.63
C VAL A 136 -7.37 0.26 10.00
N LEU A 137 -7.80 0.42 11.26
CA LEU A 137 -9.16 0.08 11.66
C LEU A 137 -10.19 0.93 10.91
N PHE A 138 -9.93 2.22 10.71
CA PHE A 138 -10.77 3.06 9.85
C PHE A 138 -10.89 2.49 8.43
N VAL A 139 -9.76 2.16 7.78
CA VAL A 139 -9.76 1.58 6.42
C VAL A 139 -10.54 0.26 6.37
N LEU A 140 -10.33 -0.64 7.34
CA LEU A 140 -11.01 -1.93 7.42
C LEU A 140 -12.53 -1.77 7.60
N ILE A 141 -12.95 -0.92 8.54
CA ILE A 141 -14.37 -0.68 8.84
C ILE A 141 -15.07 -0.05 7.63
N VAL A 142 -14.48 0.98 7.03
CA VAL A 142 -15.08 1.63 5.86
C VAL A 142 -15.13 0.67 4.67
N SER A 143 -14.08 -0.14 4.46
CA SER A 143 -14.09 -1.18 3.40
C SER A 143 -15.23 -2.18 3.60
N ALA A 144 -15.52 -2.57 4.84
CA ALA A 144 -16.61 -3.49 5.15
C ALA A 144 -18.01 -2.87 4.98
N VAL A 145 -18.14 -1.56 5.18
CA VAL A 145 -19.43 -0.85 5.09
C VAL A 145 -19.74 -0.40 3.67
N ASN A 146 -18.77 0.22 2.98
CA ASN A 146 -18.94 0.77 1.64
C ASN A 146 -17.59 0.90 0.93
N TYR A 147 -17.16 -0.20 0.29
CA TYR A 147 -15.90 -0.21 -0.44
C TYR A 147 -15.92 0.69 -1.67
N ASP A 148 -17.05 0.80 -2.39
CA ASP A 148 -17.16 1.65 -3.58
C ASP A 148 -16.89 3.12 -3.26
N TRP A 149 -17.39 3.60 -2.11
CA TRP A 149 -17.11 4.94 -1.63
C TRP A 149 -15.63 5.12 -1.31
N LEU A 150 -15.00 4.17 -0.60
CA LEU A 150 -13.58 4.24 -0.26
C LEU A 150 -12.70 4.26 -1.53
N PHE A 151 -13.01 3.37 -2.48
CA PHE A 151 -12.35 3.29 -3.78
C PHE A 151 -12.47 4.63 -4.52
N THR A 152 -13.69 5.16 -4.64
CA THR A 152 -13.95 6.44 -5.33
C THR A 152 -13.27 7.62 -4.64
N ALA A 153 -13.30 7.68 -3.30
CA ALA A 153 -12.68 8.75 -2.53
C ALA A 153 -11.16 8.76 -2.71
N PHE A 154 -10.52 7.58 -2.67
CA PHE A 154 -9.10 7.44 -2.95
C PHE A 154 -8.78 7.92 -4.38
N HIS A 155 -9.53 7.46 -5.37
CA HIS A 155 -9.23 7.81 -6.76
C HIS A 155 -9.46 9.30 -7.05
N ASN A 156 -10.51 9.92 -6.52
CA ASN A 156 -10.74 11.36 -6.67
C ASN A 156 -9.69 12.22 -5.93
N LEU A 157 -9.02 11.67 -4.92
CA LEU A 157 -7.96 12.38 -4.19
C LEU A 157 -6.65 12.44 -4.99
N PHE A 158 -6.33 11.38 -5.73
CA PHE A 158 -5.03 11.23 -6.39
C PHE A 158 -5.05 11.37 -7.91
N PHE A 159 -6.21 11.17 -8.55
CA PHE A 159 -6.31 11.05 -9.99
C PHE A 159 -7.39 11.96 -10.58
N ASP A 160 -7.22 12.29 -11.86
CA ASP A 160 -8.23 13.00 -12.61
C ASP A 160 -9.53 12.18 -12.69
N PRO A 161 -10.71 12.76 -12.43
CA PRO A 161 -11.99 12.04 -12.47
C PRO A 161 -12.25 11.26 -13.76
N TYR A 162 -11.66 11.66 -14.88
CA TYR A 162 -11.85 11.03 -16.18
C TYR A 162 -10.78 9.99 -16.50
N SER A 163 -9.70 9.88 -15.72
CA SER A 163 -8.62 8.93 -16.01
C SER A 163 -8.89 7.52 -15.48
N TRP A 164 -9.62 7.36 -14.37
CA TRP A 164 -9.77 6.06 -13.69
C TRP A 164 -11.15 5.38 -13.84
N ARG A 165 -12.11 6.01 -14.51
CA ARG A 165 -13.46 5.45 -14.73
C ARG A 165 -13.52 4.68 -16.04
N PHE A 166 -13.69 3.36 -15.93
CA PHE A 166 -13.68 2.42 -17.05
C PHE A 166 -15.07 1.89 -17.38
N ARG A 167 -15.21 1.37 -18.60
CA ARG A 167 -16.35 0.54 -19.02
C ARG A 167 -16.09 -0.91 -18.67
N ASP A 168 -17.15 -1.71 -18.56
CA ASP A 168 -17.07 -3.16 -18.28
C ASP A 168 -16.23 -3.93 -19.30
N GLU A 169 -16.16 -3.44 -20.54
CA GLU A 169 -15.39 -4.03 -21.64
C GLU A 169 -13.89 -3.66 -21.64
N ASP A 170 -13.49 -2.64 -20.86
CA ASP A 170 -12.09 -2.18 -20.79
C ASP A 170 -11.23 -3.24 -20.06
N MET A 171 -10.01 -3.47 -20.56
CA MET A 171 -9.16 -4.59 -20.17
C MET A 171 -8.78 -4.58 -18.68
N LEU A 172 -8.51 -3.41 -18.11
CA LEU A 172 -8.16 -3.21 -16.71
C LEU A 172 -9.26 -3.69 -15.78
N LEU A 173 -10.54 -3.43 -16.09
CA LEU A 173 -11.65 -3.90 -15.25
C LEU A 173 -11.84 -5.42 -15.40
N ARG A 174 -11.55 -5.95 -16.59
CA ARG A 174 -11.57 -7.40 -16.86
C ARG A 174 -10.46 -8.15 -16.14
N VAL A 175 -9.29 -7.54 -15.89
CA VAL A 175 -8.20 -8.22 -15.15
C VAL A 175 -8.07 -7.82 -13.69
N TYR A 176 -8.60 -6.65 -13.31
CA TYR A 176 -8.66 -6.15 -11.95
C TYR A 176 -10.09 -5.70 -11.61
N PRO A 177 -11.03 -6.66 -11.46
CA PRO A 177 -12.40 -6.34 -11.06
C PRO A 177 -12.44 -5.71 -9.67
N MET A 178 -13.57 -5.10 -9.31
CA MET A 178 -13.71 -4.43 -8.01
C MET A 178 -13.42 -5.37 -6.82
N ASP A 179 -13.79 -6.65 -6.91
CA ASP A 179 -13.46 -7.67 -5.89
C ASP A 179 -11.94 -7.89 -5.72
N PHE A 180 -11.14 -7.73 -6.79
CA PHE A 180 -9.68 -7.74 -6.69
C PHE A 180 -9.19 -6.60 -5.80
N TRP A 181 -9.65 -5.38 -6.05
CA TRP A 181 -9.21 -4.21 -5.29
C TRP A 181 -9.71 -4.25 -3.84
N PHE A 182 -10.94 -4.70 -3.62
CA PHE A 182 -11.50 -4.92 -2.27
C PHE A 182 -10.62 -5.89 -1.48
N LYS A 183 -10.35 -7.07 -2.04
CA LYS A 183 -9.52 -8.07 -1.37
C LYS A 183 -8.08 -7.61 -1.23
N ALA A 184 -7.50 -6.93 -2.22
CA ALA A 184 -6.17 -6.34 -2.11
C ALA A 184 -6.10 -5.38 -0.92
N THR A 185 -7.06 -4.46 -0.82
CA THR A 185 -7.16 -3.52 0.29
C THR A 185 -7.27 -4.24 1.62
N LEU A 186 -8.15 -5.24 1.72
CA LEU A 186 -8.40 -6.01 2.93
C LEU A 186 -7.13 -6.78 3.37
N TYR A 187 -6.54 -7.59 2.49
CA TYR A 187 -5.36 -8.40 2.80
C TYR A 187 -4.15 -7.53 3.16
N THR A 188 -3.94 -6.41 2.44
CA THR A 188 -2.87 -5.46 2.76
C THR A 188 -3.11 -4.78 4.11
N ALA A 189 -4.32 -4.29 4.37
CA ALA A 189 -4.67 -3.65 5.65
C ALA A 189 -4.55 -4.62 6.84
N LEU A 190 -4.98 -5.88 6.68
CA LEU A 190 -4.76 -6.95 7.66
C LEU A 190 -3.26 -7.22 7.88
N GLY A 191 -2.46 -7.25 6.81
CA GLY A 191 -1.01 -7.37 6.91
C GLY A 191 -0.39 -6.23 7.74
N VAL A 192 -0.80 -4.99 7.47
CA VAL A 192 -0.36 -3.82 8.25
C VAL A 192 -0.77 -3.97 9.71
N PHE A 193 -2.04 -4.33 9.97
CA PHE A 193 -2.55 -4.50 11.33
C PHE A 193 -1.74 -5.53 12.13
N LEU A 194 -1.49 -6.71 11.56
CA LEU A 194 -0.76 -7.78 12.24
C LEU A 194 0.70 -7.42 12.53
N VAL A 195 1.41 -6.82 11.55
CA VAL A 195 2.79 -6.38 11.76
C VAL A 195 2.85 -5.24 12.78
N ASN A 196 1.89 -4.30 12.72
CA ASN A 196 1.76 -3.21 13.68
C ASN A 196 1.54 -3.73 15.09
N LEU A 197 0.58 -4.65 15.28
CA LEU A 197 0.26 -5.23 16.59
C LEU A 197 1.48 -5.91 17.22
N PHE A 198 2.26 -6.63 16.42
CA PHE A 198 3.52 -7.23 16.88
C PHE A 198 4.53 -6.17 17.34
N LEU A 199 4.79 -5.15 16.52
CA LEU A 199 5.75 -4.09 16.85
C LEU A 199 5.29 -3.21 18.02
N GLN A 200 4.00 -2.94 18.11
CA GLN A 200 3.39 -2.19 19.21
C GLN A 200 3.47 -2.97 20.53
N THR A 201 3.24 -4.28 20.50
CA THR A 201 3.42 -5.17 21.67
C THR A 201 4.87 -5.18 22.12
N LEU A 202 5.83 -5.32 21.20
CA LEU A 202 7.25 -5.19 21.50
C LEU A 202 7.57 -3.81 22.10
N GLY A 203 7.00 -2.75 21.54
CA GLY A 203 7.11 -1.39 22.04
C GLY A 203 6.63 -1.25 23.49
N PHE A 204 5.46 -1.81 23.79
CA PHE A 204 4.90 -1.84 25.14
C PHE A 204 5.81 -2.57 26.13
N ILE A 205 6.32 -3.76 25.76
CA ILE A 205 7.24 -4.54 26.60
C ILE A 205 8.53 -3.74 26.87
N LEU A 206 9.12 -3.12 25.85
CA LEU A 206 10.34 -2.31 25.99
C LEU A 206 10.10 -1.09 26.88
N TRP A 207 8.94 -0.46 26.77
CA TRP A 207 8.56 0.66 27.62
C TRP A 207 8.40 0.22 29.08
N ARG A 208 7.70 -0.88 29.34
CA ARG A 208 7.37 -1.36 30.70
C ARG A 208 8.51 -2.07 31.42
N ARG A 209 9.48 -2.65 30.71
CA ARG A 209 10.65 -3.32 31.32
C ARG A 209 11.83 -2.38 31.59
N SER A 210 11.77 -1.15 31.06
CA SER A 210 12.80 -0.13 31.23
C SER A 210 12.43 0.92 32.28
N SER A 211 11.48 0.58 33.16
CA SER A 211 11.06 1.36 34.33
C SER A 211 11.76 0.88 35.58
#